data_AF-A0A4P6XQ31-F1
#
_entry.id   AF-A0A4P6XQ31-F1
#
_cell.length_a   1.000
_cell.length_b   1.000
_cell.length_c   1.000
_cell.angle_alpha   90.00
_cell.angle_beta   90.00
_cell.angle_gamma   90.00
#
_symmetry.space_group_name_H-M   'P 1'
#
loop_
_entity.id
_entity.type
_entity.pdbx_description
1 polymer ?
#
loop_
_entity_poly.entity_id
_entity_poly.type
_entity_poly.pdbx_seq_one_letter_code
_entity_poly.pdbx_strand_id
1 'polypeptide(L)'
;MSKTQITERAVVENLDIGGLGMPLDVLVRTSGHTRLSDFLLWQCSSNCKIVFLDTLWPSFRFWELYTVLMRWSFEQTIVHSRHAVWGVPASQKVVSIRLLPACPPFASVSKQVKPTPG
;
A
#
# COMPACT_ATOMS: atom_id res chain seq x y z
N MET A 1 28.15 6.21 -16.69
CA MET A 1 27.90 6.17 -15.23
C MET A 1 28.23 4.78 -14.71
N SER A 2 29.04 4.65 -13.65
CA SER A 2 29.37 3.34 -13.08
C SER A 2 28.10 2.72 -12.47
N LYS A 3 27.90 1.40 -12.65
CA LYS A 3 26.70 0.68 -12.17
C LYS A 3 26.54 0.71 -10.63
N THR A 4 27.55 1.20 -9.91
CA THR A 4 27.66 1.14 -8.46
C THR A 4 27.03 2.32 -7.72
N GLN A 5 26.46 3.32 -8.41
CA GLN A 5 25.91 4.54 -7.78
C GLN A 5 24.37 4.59 -7.72
N ILE A 6 23.66 3.54 -8.12
CA ILE A 6 22.19 3.52 -8.07
C ILE A 6 21.74 3.38 -6.61
N THR A 7 21.27 4.48 -6.03
CA THR A 7 20.79 4.57 -4.64
C THR A 7 19.27 4.72 -4.63
N GLU A 8 18.60 4.31 -3.55
CA GLU A 8 17.15 4.51 -3.35
C GLU A 8 16.73 5.97 -3.56
N ARG A 9 17.53 6.90 -3.05
CA ARG A 9 17.32 8.35 -3.23
C ARG A 9 17.37 8.76 -4.71
N ALA A 10 18.34 8.25 -5.45
CA ALA A 10 18.45 8.54 -6.89
C ALA A 10 17.24 7.99 -7.66
N VAL A 11 16.68 6.85 -7.26
CA VAL A 11 15.43 6.35 -7.85
C VAL A 11 14.27 7.30 -7.53
N VAL A 12 14.10 7.70 -6.26
CA VAL A 12 13.04 8.63 -5.84
C VAL A 12 13.10 9.94 -6.61
N GLU A 13 14.28 10.54 -6.73
CA GLU A 13 14.50 11.83 -7.43
C GLU A 13 14.15 11.76 -8.92
N ASN A 14 14.24 10.59 -9.54
CA ASN A 14 13.97 10.39 -10.97
C ASN A 14 12.54 9.87 -11.26
N LEU A 15 11.69 9.67 -10.25
CA LEU A 15 10.27 9.40 -10.45
C LEU A 15 9.53 10.68 -10.84
N ASP A 16 8.40 10.57 -11.57
CA ASP A 16 7.62 11.73 -12.03
C ASP A 16 7.16 12.65 -10.88
N ILE A 17 7.00 12.08 -9.70
CA ILE A 17 6.62 12.74 -8.43
C ILE A 17 7.81 13.00 -7.50
N GLY A 18 9.01 12.64 -7.93
CA GLY A 18 10.26 12.68 -7.18
C GLY A 18 10.67 14.05 -6.66
N GLY A 19 10.22 15.12 -7.31
CA GLY A 19 10.45 16.50 -6.87
C GLY A 19 9.62 16.95 -5.66
N LEU A 20 8.54 16.23 -5.31
CA LEU A 20 7.65 16.63 -4.21
C LEU A 20 8.12 16.15 -2.83
N GLY A 21 9.11 15.25 -2.75
CA GLY A 21 9.84 14.91 -1.52
C GLY A 21 9.03 14.33 -0.34
N MET A 22 7.71 14.13 -0.49
CA MET A 22 6.85 13.71 0.62
C MET A 22 6.56 12.21 0.59
N PRO A 23 6.72 11.50 1.72
CA PRO A 23 6.25 10.13 1.85
C PRO A 23 4.72 10.09 1.72
N LEU A 24 4.19 9.04 1.11
CA LEU A 24 2.75 8.84 1.00
C LEU A 24 2.22 8.21 2.29
N ASP A 25 1.36 8.94 3.01
CA ASP A 25 0.82 8.48 4.29
C ASP A 25 -0.48 7.66 4.14
N VAL A 26 -1.36 8.05 3.21
CA VAL A 26 -2.66 7.41 3.00
C VAL A 26 -2.95 7.28 1.51
N LEU A 27 -3.27 6.06 1.08
CA LEU A 27 -3.82 5.77 -0.23
C LEU A 27 -5.27 5.32 -0.09
N VAL A 28 -6.18 6.08 -0.69
CA VAL A 28 -7.62 5.81 -0.69
C VAL A 28 -8.05 5.24 -2.04
N ARG A 29 -8.68 4.07 -2.02
CA ARG A 29 -9.23 3.41 -3.21
C ARG A 29 -10.72 3.18 -3.04
N THR A 30 -11.51 3.80 -3.90
CA THR A 30 -12.97 3.65 -3.96
C THR A 30 -13.38 2.47 -4.85
N SER A 31 -14.68 2.20 -4.97
CA SER A 31 -15.32 1.16 -5.81
C SER A 31 -15.22 -0.30 -5.32
N GLY A 32 -14.87 -0.54 -4.06
CA GLY A 32 -14.88 -1.87 -3.45
C GLY A 32 -13.86 -2.87 -4.00
N HIS A 33 -12.87 -2.39 -4.77
CA HIS A 33 -11.84 -3.25 -5.35
C HIS A 33 -10.56 -3.27 -4.53
N THR A 34 -10.13 -4.45 -4.11
CA THR A 34 -8.90 -4.69 -3.33
C THR A 34 -7.65 -4.84 -4.22
N ARG A 35 -7.35 -3.81 -5.01
CA ARG A 35 -6.13 -3.77 -5.85
C ARG A 35 -5.51 -2.38 -5.91
N LEU A 36 -4.19 -2.33 -6.05
CA LEU A 36 -3.44 -1.09 -6.24
C LEU A 36 -3.45 -0.61 -7.71
N SER A 37 -3.62 -1.52 -8.67
CA SER A 37 -3.65 -1.19 -10.11
C SER A 37 -2.41 -0.42 -10.58
N ASP A 38 -1.22 -0.77 -10.05
CA ASP A 38 0.06 -0.13 -10.38
C ASP A 38 0.12 1.37 -10.08
N PHE A 39 -0.65 1.81 -9.08
CA PHE A 39 -0.66 3.21 -8.65
C PHE A 39 0.30 3.43 -7.48
N LEU A 40 1.34 4.25 -7.69
CA LEU A 40 2.26 4.74 -6.65
C LEU A 40 2.92 3.64 -5.81
N LEU A 41 3.33 2.54 -6.43
CA LEU A 41 3.86 1.37 -5.72
C LEU A 41 5.08 1.69 -4.86
N TRP A 42 6.03 2.46 -5.40
CA TRP A 42 7.25 2.83 -4.70
C TRP A 42 6.94 3.67 -3.44
N GLN A 43 6.07 4.67 -3.58
CA GLN A 43 5.66 5.54 -2.49
C GLN A 43 4.81 4.80 -1.44
N CYS A 44 4.01 3.84 -1.87
CA CYS A 44 3.21 3.02 -0.96
C CYS A 44 4.06 2.05 -0.13
N SER A 45 5.25 1.68 -0.60
CA SER A 45 6.06 0.61 -0.01
C SER A 45 6.64 0.93 1.37
N SER A 46 6.82 2.22 1.71
CA SER A 46 7.53 2.61 2.94
C SER A 46 6.62 2.59 4.16
N ASN A 47 5.65 3.50 4.25
CA ASN A 47 4.79 3.70 5.44
C ASN A 47 3.35 4.14 5.08
N CYS A 48 2.85 3.73 3.92
CA CYS A 48 1.52 4.14 3.46
C CYS A 48 0.41 3.26 4.05
N LYS A 49 -0.64 3.89 4.58
CA LYS A 49 -1.89 3.21 4.93
C LYS A 49 -2.78 3.09 3.69
N ILE A 50 -3.13 1.87 3.31
CA ILE A 50 -4.05 1.62 2.19
C ILE A 50 -5.47 1.44 2.75
N VAL A 51 -6.42 2.22 2.24
CA VAL A 51 -7.83 2.19 2.64
C VAL A 51 -8.71 1.92 1.42
N PHE A 52 -9.48 0.83 1.49
CA PHE A 52 -10.45 0.47 0.47
C PHE A 52 -11.86 0.88 0.93
N LEU A 53 -12.58 1.59 0.08
CA LEU A 53 -13.98 2.00 0.30
C LEU A 53 -14.87 1.37 -0.76
N ASP A 54 -16.04 0.91 -0.33
CA ASP A 54 -17.07 0.36 -1.22
C ASP A 54 -17.82 1.45 -1.99
N THR A 55 -17.73 2.71 -1.55
CA THR A 55 -18.34 3.86 -2.23
C THR A 55 -17.77 4.03 -3.65
N LEU A 56 -18.63 4.22 -4.64
CA LEU A 56 -18.21 4.56 -6.00
C LEU A 56 -17.56 5.96 -6.04
N TRP A 57 -16.59 6.16 -6.94
CA TRP A 57 -15.92 7.47 -7.11
C TRP A 57 -16.88 8.67 -7.28
N PRO A 58 -17.90 8.64 -8.16
CA PRO A 58 -18.83 9.77 -8.28
C PRO A 58 -19.68 10.02 -7.03
N SER A 59 -19.79 9.02 -6.14
CA SER A 59 -20.52 9.13 -4.87
C SER A 59 -19.62 9.49 -3.70
N PHE A 60 -18.30 9.63 -3.89
CA PHE A 60 -17.35 9.96 -2.83
C PHE A 60 -17.52 11.43 -2.42
N ARG A 61 -17.91 11.68 -1.17
CA ARG A 61 -18.12 13.03 -0.63
C ARG A 61 -17.10 13.34 0.47
N PHE A 62 -17.23 14.55 1.00
CA PHE A 62 -16.38 15.05 2.06
C PHE A 62 -16.43 14.19 3.34
N TRP A 63 -17.59 13.61 3.67
CA TRP A 63 -17.75 12.80 4.88
C TRP A 63 -16.91 11.52 4.82
N GLU A 64 -16.83 10.88 3.65
CA GLU A 64 -15.98 9.72 3.42
C GLU A 64 -14.50 10.09 3.55
N LEU A 65 -14.08 11.24 3.00
CA LEU A 65 -12.72 11.73 3.19
C LEU A 65 -12.41 12.02 4.67
N TYR A 66 -13.32 12.72 5.35
CA TYR A 66 -13.17 13.08 6.75
C TYR A 66 -13.04 11.84 7.66
N THR A 67 -13.87 10.82 7.44
CA THR A 67 -13.80 9.57 8.22
C THR A 67 -12.47 8.85 8.00
N VAL A 68 -11.97 8.83 6.76
CA VAL A 68 -10.65 8.25 6.44
C VAL A 68 -9.52 9.01 7.16
N LEU A 69 -9.53 10.34 7.10
CA LEU A 69 -8.51 11.17 7.74
C LEU A 69 -8.54 11.05 9.27
N MET A 70 -9.74 11.08 9.86
CA MET A 70 -9.90 10.93 11.32
C MET A 70 -9.42 9.55 11.78
N ARG A 71 -9.76 8.49 11.04
CA ARG A 71 -9.27 7.15 11.33
C ARG A 71 -7.75 7.08 11.23
N TRP A 72 -7.16 7.63 10.16
CA TRP A 72 -5.70 7.67 10.01
C TRP A 72 -5.03 8.44 11.16
N SER A 73 -5.53 9.62 11.52
CA SER A 73 -4.98 10.44 12.61
C SER A 73 -5.02 9.73 13.97
N PHE A 74 -6.12 9.04 14.25
CA PHE A 74 -6.26 8.22 15.46
C PHE A 74 -5.27 7.05 15.48
N GLU A 75 -5.15 6.32 14.36
CA GLU A 75 -4.20 5.22 14.22
C GLU A 75 -2.75 5.70 14.35
N GLN A 76 -2.40 6.84 13.75
CA GLN A 76 -1.07 7.45 13.87
C GLN A 76 -0.74 7.87 15.30
N THR A 77 -1.69 8.47 16.00
CA THR A 77 -1.53 8.81 17.42
C THR A 77 -1.22 7.57 18.24
N ILE A 78 -1.95 6.47 18.04
CA ILE A 78 -1.71 5.20 18.74
C ILE A 78 -0.32 4.66 18.41
N VAL A 79 0.07 4.63 17.14
CA VAL A 79 1.39 4.15 16.72
C VAL A 79 2.48 4.99 17.40
N HIS A 80 2.37 6.31 17.35
CA HIS A 80 3.30 7.24 17.98
C HIS A 80 3.39 7.04 19.50
N SER A 81 2.25 6.94 20.20
CA SER A 81 2.22 6.65 21.64
C SER A 81 2.79 5.27 21.98
N ARG A 82 2.59 4.25 21.13
CA ARG A 82 3.16 2.90 21.33
C ARG A 82 4.68 2.90 21.19
N HIS A 83 5.23 3.67 20.26
CA HIS A 83 6.68 3.87 20.14
C HIS A 83 7.25 4.57 21.39
N ALA A 84 6.56 5.61 21.88
CA ALA A 84 7.00 6.37 23.05
C ALA A 84 6.90 5.58 24.37
N VAL A 85 5.84 4.78 24.57
CA VAL A 85 5.57 4.09 25.84
C VAL A 85 6.20 2.70 25.91
N TRP A 86 6.22 1.95 24.81
CA TRP A 86 6.62 0.53 24.82
C TRP A 86 7.92 0.24 24.09
N GLY A 87 8.60 1.25 23.55
CA GLY A 87 9.89 1.09 22.86
C GLY A 87 9.85 0.12 21.68
N VAL A 88 8.66 -0.17 21.14
CA VAL A 88 8.49 -1.09 20.00
C VAL A 88 9.19 -0.43 18.81
N PRO A 89 10.14 -1.09 18.12
CA PRO A 89 10.77 -0.49 16.95
C PRO A 89 9.74 -0.33 15.83
N ALA A 90 9.80 0.79 15.09
CA ALA A 90 9.04 0.95 13.84
C ALA A 90 9.39 -0.23 12.95
N SER A 91 8.44 -1.14 12.73
CA SER A 91 8.67 -2.43 12.09
C SER A 91 9.01 -2.24 10.61
N GLN A 92 10.27 -1.92 10.31
CA GLN A 92 10.81 -1.99 8.98
C GLN A 92 11.21 -3.43 8.72
N LYS A 93 10.21 -4.29 8.43
CA LYS A 93 10.47 -5.62 7.87
C LYS A 93 10.96 -5.42 6.44
N VAL A 94 12.25 -5.13 6.29
CA VAL A 94 12.94 -5.37 5.02
C VAL A 94 12.97 -6.88 4.83
N VAL A 95 11.97 -7.40 4.14
CA VAL A 95 11.96 -8.81 3.75
C VAL A 95 13.02 -8.96 2.65
N SER A 96 14.08 -9.72 2.93
CA SER A 96 15.02 -10.08 1.87
C SER A 96 14.27 -10.87 0.80
N ILE A 97 14.29 -10.38 -0.44
CA ILE A 97 13.60 -11.00 -1.58
C ILE A 97 13.99 -12.48 -1.74
N ARG A 98 15.22 -12.82 -1.32
CA ARG A 98 15.75 -14.20 -1.34
C ARG A 98 15.07 -15.14 -0.34
N LEU A 99 14.31 -14.62 0.62
CA LEU A 99 13.57 -15.36 1.62
C LEU A 99 12.08 -15.51 1.27
N LEU A 100 11.65 -15.03 0.09
CA LEU A 100 10.28 -15.21 -0.35
C LEU A 100 10.00 -16.70 -0.67
N PRO A 101 8.82 -17.22 -0.31
CA PRO A 101 8.42 -18.55 -0.72
C PRO A 101 8.36 -18.65 -2.25
N ALA A 102 8.48 -19.88 -2.77
CA ALA A 102 8.31 -20.12 -4.20
C ALA A 102 6.95 -19.60 -4.67
N CYS A 103 6.91 -19.05 -5.89
CA CYS A 103 5.67 -18.54 -6.46
C CYS A 103 4.59 -19.64 -6.45
N PRO A 104 3.35 -19.33 -6.05
CA PRO A 104 2.26 -20.31 -6.14
C PRO A 104 2.05 -20.72 -7.60
N PRO A 105 1.60 -21.96 -7.86
CA PRO A 105 1.30 -22.41 -9.21
C PRO A 105 0.24 -21.51 -9.85
N PHE A 106 0.40 -21.23 -11.14
CA PHE A 106 -0.51 -20.38 -11.91
C PHE A 106 -1.95 -20.92 -11.83
N ALA A 107 -2.84 -20.17 -11.17
CA ALA A 107 -4.25 -20.51 -11.09
C ALA A 107 -4.98 -20.02 -12.34
N SER A 108 -5.20 -20.91 -13.32
CA SER A 108 -6.03 -20.62 -14.48
C SER A 108 -7.52 -20.72 -14.12
N VAL A 109 -8.29 -19.67 -14.42
CA VAL A 109 -9.74 -19.55 -14.11
C VAL A 109 -10.61 -20.56 -14.89
N SER A 110 -10.05 -21.28 -15.87
CA SER A 110 -10.80 -22.16 -16.78
C SER A 110 -11.25 -23.52 -16.23
N LYS A 111 -11.09 -23.81 -14.93
CA LYS A 111 -11.58 -25.06 -14.31
C LYS A 111 -12.51 -24.80 -13.12
N GLN A 112 -13.69 -24.25 -13.37
CA GLN A 112 -14.84 -24.38 -12.46
C GLN A 112 -16.12 -24.54 -13.27
N VAL A 113 -16.30 -25.72 -13.89
CA VAL A 113 -17.62 -26.20 -14.31
C VAL A 113 -17.91 -27.41 -13.44
N LYS A 114 -18.75 -27.23 -12.42
CA LYS A 114 -19.28 -28.31 -11.59
C LYS A 114 -20.45 -28.94 -12.35
N PRO A 115 -20.44 -30.24 -12.66
CA PRO A 115 -21.59 -30.88 -13.30
C PRO A 115 -22.76 -30.95 -12.31
N THR A 116 -23.93 -30.46 -12.73
CA THR A 116 -25.20 -30.58 -12.03
C THR A 116 -25.67 -32.04 -12.08
N PRO A 117 -26.10 -32.65 -10.96
CA PRO A 117 -26.70 -33.98 -11.01
C PRO A 117 -28.11 -33.89 -11.62
N GLY A 118 -28.36 -34.69 -12.65
CA GLY A 118 -29.70 -35.02 -13.16
C GLY A 118 -30.14 -36.38 -12.66
#